data_AF-A0A418HJL9-F1
#
_entry.id   AF-A0A418HJL9-F1
#
_cell.length_a   1.000
_cell.length_b   1.000
_cell.length_c   1.000
_cell.angle_alpha   90.00
_cell.angle_beta   90.00
_cell.angle_gamma   90.00
#
_symmetry.space_group_name_H-M   'P 1'
#
loop_
_entity.id
_entity.type
_entity.pdbx_description
1 polymer ?
#
loop_
_entity_poly.entity_id
_entity_poly.type
_entity_poly.pdbx_seq_one_letter_code
_entity_poly.pdbx_strand_id
1 'polypeptide(L)' 'NASEQRLEAGIAHSYISGNRVWQALPESYIAWHTANAYGNRNYYGIENCQSMSASDKDFLANEQSAFQEAAR' A
#
# COMPACT_ATOMS: atom_id res chain seq x y z
N ASN A 1 -13.48 -1.06 -4.32
CA ASN A 1 -12.55 -1.37 -5.42
C ASN A 1 -12.13 -0.08 -6.13
N ALA A 2 -10.89 0.00 -6.60
CA ALA A 2 -10.36 1.17 -7.30
C ALA A 2 -10.93 1.32 -8.72
N SER A 3 -10.86 2.53 -9.29
CA SER A 3 -11.23 2.79 -10.69
C SER A 3 -10.14 2.31 -11.67
N GLU A 4 -10.49 2.10 -12.94
CA GLU A 4 -9.56 1.66 -14.00
C GLU A 4 -8.35 2.61 -14.14
N GLN A 5 -8.59 3.92 -14.16
CA GLN A 5 -7.53 4.93 -14.21
C GLN A 5 -6.52 4.80 -13.05
N ARG A 6 -6.98 4.35 -11.86
CA ARG A 6 -6.10 4.11 -10.72
C ARG A 6 -5.29 2.83 -10.87
N LEU A 7 -5.81 1.82 -11.57
CA LEU A 7 -5.05 0.62 -11.89
C LEU A 7 -3.87 1.00 -12.79
N GLU A 8 -4.14 1.69 -13.91
CA GLU A 8 -3.13 2.07 -14.90
C GLU A 8 -2.04 3.00 -14.36
N ALA A 9 -2.39 3.91 -13.44
CA ALA A 9 -1.44 4.82 -12.80
C ALA A 9 -0.54 4.13 -11.75
N GLY A 10 -0.84 2.88 -11.39
CA GLY A 10 -0.19 2.14 -10.33
C GLY A 10 -1.03 2.09 -9.06
N ILE A 11 -1.11 0.89 -8.48
CA ILE A 11 -1.92 0.62 -7.30
C ILE A 11 -1.26 -0.47 -6.45
N ALA A 12 -1.27 -0.27 -5.13
CA ALA A 12 -0.90 -1.24 -4.11
C ALA A 12 -2.14 -1.91 -3.50
N HIS A 13 -1.95 -2.97 -2.71
CA HIS A 13 -3.08 -3.66 -2.07
C HIS A 13 -3.61 -2.86 -0.88
N SER A 14 -2.71 -2.33 -0.05
CA SER A 14 -3.04 -1.60 1.18
C SER A 14 -2.33 -0.24 1.27
N TYR A 15 -3.05 0.75 1.77
CA TYR A 15 -2.57 2.11 2.03
C TYR A 15 -2.72 2.44 3.51
N ILE A 16 -1.64 2.88 4.16
CA ILE A 16 -1.56 3.10 5.61
C ILE A 16 -1.49 4.59 5.94
N SER A 17 -2.33 5.07 6.85
CA SER A 17 -2.24 6.42 7.44
C SER A 17 -2.68 6.37 8.90
N GLY A 18 -1.75 6.61 9.82
CA GLY A 18 -1.90 6.39 11.25
C GLY A 18 -2.22 4.93 11.56
N ASN A 19 -3.36 4.71 12.22
CA ASN A 19 -3.91 3.39 12.54
C ASN A 19 -4.92 2.88 11.49
N ARG A 20 -5.11 3.60 10.38
CA ARG A 20 -6.03 3.20 9.32
C ARG A 20 -5.28 2.43 8.25
N VAL A 21 -5.79 1.23 7.96
CA VAL A 21 -5.48 0.47 6.75
C VAL A 21 -6.65 0.65 5.78
N TRP A 22 -6.38 1.12 4.57
CA TRP A 22 -7.34 1.04 3.47
C TRP A 22 -6.89 -0.02 2.47
N GLN A 23 -7.59 -1.14 2.44
CA GLN A 23 -7.38 -2.19 1.45
C GLN A 23 -8.10 -1.83 0.14
N ALA A 24 -7.33 -1.42 -0.86
CA ALA A 24 -7.84 -1.03 -2.16
C ALA A 24 -8.15 -2.26 -3.06
N LEU A 25 -7.36 -3.33 -2.89
CA LEU A 25 -7.50 -4.60 -3.61
C LEU A 25 -7.51 -5.79 -2.64
N PRO A 26 -8.38 -6.80 -2.86
CA PRO A 26 -8.35 -8.03 -2.08
C PRO A 26 -7.06 -8.83 -2.36
N GLU A 27 -6.63 -9.64 -1.39
CA GLU A 27 -5.35 -10.38 -1.45
C GLU A 27 -5.29 -11.45 -2.55
N SER A 28 -6.44 -11.85 -3.10
CA SER A 28 -6.53 -12.80 -4.22
C SER A 28 -6.23 -12.17 -5.58
N TYR A 29 -6.00 -10.86 -5.64
CA TYR A 29 -5.73 -10.11 -6.86
C TYR A 29 -4.26 -9.69 -6.89
N ILE A 30 -3.73 -9.47 -8.09
CA ILE A 30 -2.41 -8.84 -8.26
C ILE A 30 -2.55 -7.31 -8.11
N ALA A 31 -1.45 -6.64 -7.79
CA ALA A 31 -1.35 -5.18 -7.75
C ALA A 31 -0.31 -4.67 -8.75
N TRP A 32 -0.39 -3.42 -9.19
CA TRP A 32 0.55 -2.82 -10.14
C TRP A 32 1.42 -1.76 -9.42
N HIS A 33 2.35 -2.21 -8.58
CA HIS A 33 3.06 -1.35 -7.63
C HIS A 33 4.59 -1.33 -7.76
N THR A 34 5.17 -2.21 -8.59
CA THR A 34 6.65 -2.32 -8.74
C THR A 34 7.15 -2.02 -10.16
N ALA A 35 6.25 -1.66 -11.07
CA ALA A 35 6.54 -1.53 -12.50
C ALA A 35 7.22 -2.79 -13.11
N ASN A 36 7.04 -3.95 -12.48
CA ASN A 36 7.63 -5.21 -12.87
C ASN A 36 6.60 -6.35 -12.75
N ALA A 37 6.46 -7.17 -13.80
CA ALA A 37 5.44 -8.22 -13.84
C ALA A 37 5.62 -9.27 -12.73
N TYR A 38 6.87 -9.63 -12.39
CA TYR A 38 7.15 -10.58 -11.30
C TYR A 38 6.82 -9.95 -9.95
N GLY A 39 7.23 -8.69 -9.73
CA GLY A 39 6.97 -7.97 -8.49
C GLY A 39 5.46 -7.83 -8.21
N ASN A 40 4.74 -7.35 -9.21
CA ASN A 40 3.29 -7.14 -9.20
C ASN A 40 2.47 -8.42 -8.92
N ARG A 41 2.96 -9.56 -9.43
CA ARG A 41 2.24 -10.85 -9.32
C ARG A 41 2.53 -11.61 -8.02
N ASN A 42 3.74 -11.49 -7.48
CA ASN A 42 4.21 -12.40 -6.44
C ASN A 42 4.36 -11.74 -5.06
N TYR A 43 4.17 -10.43 -4.93
CA TYR A 43 4.31 -9.74 -3.66
C TYR A 43 3.10 -8.89 -3.31
N TYR A 44 2.92 -8.69 -2.00
CA TYR A 44 1.90 -7.82 -1.45
C TYR A 44 2.43 -6.39 -1.30
N GLY A 45 1.96 -5.47 -2.13
CA GLY A 45 2.26 -4.04 -1.98
C GLY A 45 1.51 -3.35 -0.83
N ILE A 46 2.26 -2.67 0.04
CA ILE A 46 1.78 -1.78 1.10
C ILE A 46 2.42 -0.40 0.89
N GLU A 47 1.63 0.67 0.97
CA GLU A 47 2.11 2.05 0.86
C GLU A 47 1.88 2.85 2.15
N ASN A 48 2.96 3.40 2.70
CA ASN A 48 2.91 4.35 3.82
C ASN A 48 2.57 5.74 3.29
N CYS A 49 1.35 6.20 3.57
CA CYS A 49 0.88 7.49 3.09
C CYS A 49 1.67 8.65 3.71
N GLN A 50 1.63 9.79 3.03
CA GLN A 50 2.18 11.06 3.52
C GLN A 50 3.69 11.04 3.78
N SER A 51 4.44 10.18 3.09
CA SER A 51 5.91 10.06 3.22
C SER A 51 6.70 11.35 3.01
N MET A 52 6.11 12.34 2.36
CA MET A 52 6.72 13.65 2.12
C MET A 52 6.10 14.80 2.93
N SER A 53 4.93 14.59 3.54
CA SER A 53 4.12 15.68 4.13
C SER A 53 3.77 15.48 5.61
N ALA A 54 3.90 14.27 6.13
CA ALA A 54 3.76 13.99 7.56
C ALA A 54 5.01 14.48 8.32
N SER A 55 4.85 14.72 9.63
CA SER A 55 6.02 14.86 10.51
C SER A 55 6.73 13.50 10.65
N ASP A 56 8.01 13.49 10.99
CA ASP A 56 8.77 12.24 11.23
C ASP A 56 8.06 11.34 12.23
N LYS A 57 7.50 11.92 13.30
CA LYS A 57 6.74 11.18 14.31
C LYS A 57 5.54 10.47 13.71
N ASP A 58 4.76 11.17 12.88
CA ASP A 58 3.55 10.60 12.29
C ASP A 58 3.91 9.57 11.21
N PHE A 59 4.98 9.81 10.43
CA PHE A 59 5.44 8.85 9.45
C PHE A 59 5.96 7.56 10.10
N LEU A 60 6.73 7.65 11.20
CA LEU A 60 7.15 6.48 11.98
C LEU A 60 5.96 5.69 12.54
N ALA A 61 4.87 6.36 12.92
CA ALA A 61 3.64 5.68 13.32
C ALA A 61 2.98 4.93 12.14
N ASN A 62 3.02 5.50 10.93
CA ASN A 62 2.57 4.81 9.71
C ASN A 62 3.42 3.57 9.43
N GLU A 63 4.75 3.68 9.53
CA GLU A 63 5.67 2.55 9.33
C GLU A 63 5.39 1.42 10.33
N GLN A 64 5.11 1.75 11.60
CA GLN A 64 4.79 0.75 12.61
C GLN A 64 3.49 -0.01 12.29
N SER A 65 2.45 0.69 11.79
CA SER A 65 1.20 0.06 11.34
C SER A 65 1.41 -0.80 10.09
N ALA A 66 2.33 -0.43 9.20
CA ALA A 66 2.65 -1.20 8.01
C ALA A 66 3.27 -2.56 8.35
N PHE A 67 4.13 -2.63 9.38
CA PHE A 67 4.65 -3.90 9.88
C PHE A 67 3.56 -4.79 10.46
N GLN A 68 2.53 -4.21 11.09
CA GLN A 68 1.39 -4.97 11.60
C GLN A 68 0.54 -5.52 10.45
N GLU A 69 0.26 -4.72 9.42
CA GLU A 69 -0.45 -5.17 8.22
C GLU A 69 0.32 -6.27 7.47
N ALA A 70 1.65 -6.14 7.37
CA ALA A 70 2.50 -7.14 6.70
C ALA A 70 2.54 -8.50 7.43
N ALA A 71 2.16 -8.55 8.70
CA ALA A 71 2.23 -9.74 9.53
C ALA A 71 0.86 -10.45 9.73
N ARG A 72 -0.20 -10.00 9.03
CA ARG A 72 -1.55 -10.54 9.22
C ARG A 72 -1.79 -11.90 8.55
#